data_AF-A0A242NDQ3-F1
#
_entry.id   AF-A0A242NDQ3-F1
#
_cell.length_a   1.000
_cell.length_b   1.000
_cell.length_c   1.000
_cell.angle_alpha   90.00
_cell.angle_beta   90.00
_cell.angle_gamma   90.00
#
_symmetry.space_group_name_H-M   'P 1'
#
loop_
_entity.id
_entity.type
_entity.pdbx_description
1 polymer ?
#
loop_
_entity_poly.entity_id
_entity_poly.type
_entity_poly.pdbx_seq_one_letter_code
_entity_poly.pdbx_strand_id
1 'polypeptide(L)'
;MLIISYLLLSLVLFLFCFFKRWHLFCWLSYSVFLVCFLAIIPLPGEDKVKYRAPTQVVFRFDEYRFIQLTGYGCQGRMYYVDDQKQIYYELARHSAKVLTEPFAHMPEDYIFIPSTDYSDIDFSQDGGRSFSSFHIETIENMGSYHPNYNTVENIVVMNNQFFLKDKNRDIYRSPKPYGTRPAIISATSEKFFEDSIQYMGLRWADRPQTMPTIPANYTGWRRWQCDPSLKIPITVYNRYAPLIKLQTQLRHLLGVTDEVTHEKEAD
;
A
#
# COMPACT_ATOMS: atom_id res chain seq x y z
N MET A 1 -45.98 -19.18 -15.79
CA MET A 1 -46.57 -20.54 -15.92
C MET A 1 -46.53 -21.12 -17.33
N LEU A 2 -46.69 -20.30 -18.39
CA LEU A 2 -46.68 -20.76 -19.78
C LEU A 2 -45.34 -21.38 -20.25
N ILE A 3 -44.18 -20.76 -19.99
CA ILE A 3 -42.88 -21.33 -20.43
C ILE A 3 -42.58 -22.68 -19.79
N ILE A 4 -42.87 -22.87 -18.50
CA ILE A 4 -42.67 -24.16 -17.81
C ILE A 4 -43.49 -25.26 -18.49
N SER A 5 -44.73 -24.94 -18.91
CA SER A 5 -45.57 -25.86 -19.68
C SER A 5 -44.94 -26.18 -21.04
N TYR A 6 -44.46 -25.19 -21.79
CA TYR A 6 -43.77 -25.41 -23.08
C TYR A 6 -42.47 -26.23 -22.93
N LEU A 7 -41.72 -26.03 -21.86
CA LEU A 7 -40.51 -26.79 -21.56
C LEU A 7 -40.84 -28.27 -21.29
N LEU A 8 -41.86 -28.54 -20.47
CA LEU A 8 -42.31 -29.91 -20.18
C LEU A 8 -42.88 -30.59 -21.44
N LEU A 9 -43.66 -29.86 -22.23
CA LEU A 9 -44.31 -30.40 -23.44
C LEU A 9 -43.29 -30.68 -24.55
N SER A 10 -42.30 -29.81 -24.73
CA SER A 10 -41.17 -30.05 -25.66
C SER A 10 -40.24 -31.18 -25.22
N LEU A 11 -40.06 -31.39 -23.91
CA LEU A 11 -39.34 -32.55 -23.37
C LEU A 11 -40.07 -33.87 -23.67
N VAL A 12 -41.39 -33.92 -23.42
CA VAL A 12 -42.22 -35.11 -23.70
C VAL A 12 -42.23 -35.42 -25.21
N LEU A 13 -42.40 -34.41 -26.06
CA LEU A 13 -42.35 -34.56 -27.52
C LEU A 13 -40.97 -35.04 -28.00
N PHE A 14 -39.89 -34.53 -27.41
CA PHE A 14 -38.53 -34.95 -27.73
C PHE A 14 -38.34 -36.44 -27.43
N LEU A 15 -38.71 -36.89 -26.22
CA LEU A 15 -38.61 -38.29 -25.81
C LEU A 15 -39.45 -39.20 -26.72
N PHE A 16 -40.68 -38.81 -27.04
CA PHE A 16 -41.55 -39.58 -27.94
C PHE A 16 -40.95 -39.71 -29.35
N CYS A 17 -40.45 -38.61 -29.92
CA CYS A 17 -39.82 -38.64 -31.24
C CYS A 17 -38.53 -39.48 -31.24
N PHE A 18 -37.78 -39.47 -30.13
CA PHE A 18 -36.52 -40.20 -29.97
C PHE A 18 -36.77 -41.71 -30.01
N PHE A 19 -37.75 -42.20 -29.24
CA PHE A 19 -38.15 -43.60 -29.26
C PHE A 19 -38.71 -44.05 -30.62
N LYS A 20 -39.38 -43.14 -31.33
CA LYS A 20 -39.94 -43.42 -32.67
C LYS A 20 -38.92 -43.28 -33.83
N ARG A 21 -37.66 -42.92 -33.55
CA ARG A 21 -36.59 -42.63 -34.53
C ARG A 21 -36.94 -41.54 -35.56
N TRP A 22 -37.75 -40.56 -35.16
CA TRP A 22 -38.16 -39.44 -36.01
C TRP A 22 -37.15 -38.28 -35.90
N HIS A 23 -35.99 -38.44 -36.57
CA HIS A 23 -34.83 -37.57 -36.41
C HIS A 23 -35.12 -36.06 -36.64
N LEU A 24 -35.95 -35.70 -37.62
CA LEU A 24 -36.26 -34.29 -37.92
C LEU A 24 -37.08 -33.63 -36.80
N PHE A 25 -38.13 -34.31 -36.32
CA PHE A 25 -39.01 -33.81 -35.25
C PHE A 25 -38.30 -33.82 -33.88
N CYS A 26 -37.38 -34.76 -33.67
CA CYS A 26 -36.48 -34.73 -32.51
C CYS A 26 -35.66 -33.43 -32.45
N TRP A 27 -35.03 -33.03 -33.56
CA TRP A 27 -34.18 -31.84 -33.60
C TRP A 27 -34.97 -30.55 -33.34
N LEU A 28 -36.16 -30.44 -33.94
CA LEU A 28 -37.06 -29.31 -33.70
C LEU A 28 -37.51 -29.24 -32.23
N SER A 29 -37.97 -30.36 -31.67
CA SER A 29 -38.41 -30.43 -30.28
C SER A 29 -37.28 -30.13 -29.29
N TYR A 30 -36.07 -30.63 -29.56
CA TYR A 30 -34.89 -30.37 -28.74
C TYR A 30 -34.46 -28.90 -28.80
N SER A 31 -34.52 -28.27 -29.97
CA SER A 31 -34.18 -26.86 -30.14
C SER A 31 -35.13 -25.96 -29.35
N VAL A 32 -36.44 -26.25 -29.39
CA VAL A 32 -37.45 -25.56 -28.58
C VAL A 32 -37.19 -25.76 -27.09
N PHE A 33 -36.87 -26.99 -26.66
CA PHE A 33 -36.51 -27.29 -25.29
C PHE A 33 -35.30 -26.46 -24.82
N LEU A 34 -34.23 -26.40 -25.63
CA LEU A 34 -33.00 -25.68 -25.29
C LEU A 34 -33.24 -24.16 -25.15
N VAL A 35 -34.04 -23.58 -26.04
CA VAL A 35 -34.43 -22.15 -25.96
C VAL A 35 -35.24 -21.87 -24.70
N CYS A 36 -36.25 -22.69 -24.40
CA CYS A 36 -37.04 -22.56 -23.17
C CYS A 36 -36.20 -22.79 -21.91
N PHE A 37 -35.23 -23.71 -21.96
CA PHE A 37 -34.33 -24.00 -20.86
C PHE A 37 -33.42 -22.80 -20.58
N LEU A 38 -32.73 -22.27 -21.61
CA LEU A 38 -31.91 -21.07 -21.49
C LEU A 38 -32.68 -19.84 -20.98
N ALA A 39 -33.98 -19.74 -21.28
CA ALA A 39 -34.83 -18.67 -20.77
C ALA A 39 -35.12 -18.79 -19.26
N ILE A 40 -35.07 -19.99 -18.67
CA ILE A 40 -35.48 -20.24 -17.27
C ILE A 40 -34.30 -20.54 -16.33
N ILE A 41 -33.16 -21.02 -16.83
CA ILE A 41 -32.01 -21.38 -15.97
C ILE A 41 -31.66 -20.21 -15.04
N PRO A 42 -31.55 -20.45 -13.72
CA PRO A 42 -31.02 -19.46 -12.80
C PRO A 42 -29.53 -19.25 -13.12
N LEU A 43 -29.18 -18.02 -13.50
CA LEU A 43 -27.79 -17.61 -13.66
C LEU A 43 -27.34 -16.88 -12.39
N PRO A 44 -26.16 -17.18 -11.85
CA PRO A 44 -25.67 -16.46 -10.68
C PRO A 44 -25.16 -15.07 -11.07
N GLY A 45 -25.36 -14.12 -10.16
CA GLY A 45 -24.47 -12.97 -9.97
C GLY A 45 -24.97 -11.60 -10.43
N GLU A 46 -24.54 -10.60 -9.67
CA GLU A 46 -24.51 -9.18 -10.01
C GLU A 46 -23.04 -8.73 -10.01
N ASP A 47 -22.74 -7.58 -10.60
CA ASP A 47 -21.41 -6.98 -10.47
C ASP A 47 -21.10 -6.73 -8.99
N LYS A 48 -19.94 -7.22 -8.52
CA LYS A 48 -19.52 -7.07 -7.12
C LYS A 48 -18.49 -5.96 -7.00
N VAL A 49 -18.69 -5.02 -6.07
CA VAL A 49 -17.66 -4.05 -5.71
C VAL A 49 -16.74 -4.68 -4.66
N LYS A 50 -15.48 -4.91 -5.03
CA LYS A 50 -14.42 -5.29 -4.09
C LYS A 50 -13.51 -4.09 -3.83
N TYR A 51 -12.72 -4.16 -2.77
CA TYR A 51 -11.70 -3.14 -2.49
C TYR A 51 -10.33 -3.73 -2.70
N ARG A 52 -9.45 -2.97 -3.35
CA ARG A 52 -8.02 -3.28 -3.43
C ARG A 52 -7.23 -2.39 -2.47
N ALA A 53 -6.04 -2.86 -2.11
CA ALA A 53 -5.13 -2.08 -1.28
C ALA A 53 -4.82 -0.75 -1.98
N PRO A 54 -5.08 0.40 -1.34
CA PRO A 54 -4.76 1.69 -1.91
C PRO A 54 -3.25 1.90 -1.97
N THR A 55 -2.81 2.69 -2.96
CA THR A 55 -1.44 3.19 -3.07
C THR A 55 -1.47 4.69 -2.86
N GLN A 56 -0.62 5.18 -1.97
CA GLN A 56 -0.58 6.58 -1.58
C GLN A 56 0.84 7.03 -1.26
N VAL A 57 1.14 8.29 -1.57
CA VAL A 57 2.38 8.94 -1.12
C VAL A 57 2.22 9.31 0.34
N VAL A 58 3.10 8.78 1.19
CA VAL A 58 3.03 8.97 2.65
C VAL A 58 4.05 9.94 3.21
N PHE A 59 5.10 10.24 2.44
CA PHE A 59 6.06 11.28 2.77
C PHE A 59 6.70 11.83 1.49
N ARG A 60 7.01 13.13 1.44
CA ARG A 60 7.73 13.76 0.32
C ARG A 60 8.98 14.43 0.82
N PHE A 61 10.12 14.13 0.22
CA PHE A 61 11.37 14.84 0.45
C PHE A 61 11.44 16.10 -0.40
N ASP A 62 10.96 16.00 -1.65
CA ASP A 62 10.82 17.09 -2.62
C ASP A 62 9.77 16.72 -3.69
N GLU A 63 9.84 17.38 -4.85
CA GLU A 63 8.95 17.15 -6.00
C GLU A 63 9.05 15.72 -6.56
N TYR A 64 10.26 15.15 -6.59
CA TYR A 64 10.58 13.92 -7.32
C TYR A 64 10.83 12.73 -6.41
N ARG A 65 11.15 12.97 -5.13
CA ARG A 65 11.52 11.94 -4.15
C ARG A 65 10.48 11.81 -3.06
N PHE A 66 9.95 10.60 -2.90
CA PHE A 66 8.86 10.35 -1.97
C PHE A 66 8.82 8.90 -1.49
N ILE A 67 8.08 8.69 -0.41
CA ILE A 67 7.75 7.37 0.12
C ILE A 67 6.34 7.01 -0.31
N GLN A 68 6.20 5.84 -0.92
CA GLN A 68 4.92 5.30 -1.35
C GLN A 68 4.55 4.11 -0.47
N LEU A 69 3.30 4.08 0.00
CA LEU A 69 2.73 2.95 0.73
C LEU A 69 1.60 2.31 -0.07
N THR A 70 1.62 0.99 -0.19
CA THR A 70 0.50 0.20 -0.70
C THR A 70 0.00 -0.75 0.38
N GLY A 71 -1.20 -0.49 0.91
CA GLY A 71 -1.73 -1.25 2.04
C GLY A 71 -2.98 -0.63 2.68
N TYR A 72 -3.51 -1.26 3.72
CA TYR A 72 -4.72 -0.81 4.40
C TYR A 72 -4.37 -0.15 5.74
N GLY A 73 -5.15 0.87 6.15
CA GLY A 73 -5.00 1.48 7.47
C GLY A 73 -3.59 2.02 7.76
N CYS A 74 -2.92 2.58 6.74
CA CYS A 74 -1.55 3.08 6.85
C CYS A 74 -0.48 2.02 7.16
N GLN A 75 -0.75 0.76 6.82
CA GLN A 75 0.20 -0.34 6.96
C GLN A 75 0.25 -1.20 5.69
N GLY A 76 1.45 -1.58 5.26
CA GLY A 76 1.62 -2.48 4.11
C GLY A 76 3.02 -2.48 3.52
N ARG A 77 3.08 -2.52 2.18
CA ARG A 77 4.33 -2.39 1.42
C ARG A 77 4.75 -0.94 1.35
N MET A 78 6.05 -0.70 1.54
CA MET A 78 6.62 0.64 1.49
C MET A 78 7.79 0.69 0.52
N TYR A 79 7.82 1.75 -0.28
CA TYR A 79 8.83 2.00 -1.29
C TYR A 79 9.39 3.40 -1.15
N TYR A 80 10.70 3.52 -1.34
CA TYR A 80 11.33 4.77 -1.70
C TYR A 80 11.29 4.94 -3.22
N VAL A 81 10.89 6.11 -3.69
CA VAL A 81 10.75 6.43 -5.11
C VAL A 81 11.50 7.72 -5.41
N ASP A 82 12.31 7.71 -6.46
CA ASP A 82 12.89 8.89 -7.11
C ASP A 82 12.54 8.84 -8.61
N ASP A 83 11.59 9.68 -9.02
CA ASP A 83 11.10 9.71 -10.39
C ASP A 83 12.17 10.23 -11.37
N GLN A 84 13.06 11.13 -10.95
CA GLN A 84 14.09 11.66 -11.84
C GLN A 84 15.18 10.63 -12.13
N LYS A 85 15.61 9.89 -11.11
CA LYS A 85 16.65 8.87 -11.22
C LYS A 85 16.09 7.50 -11.60
N GLN A 86 14.77 7.38 -11.75
CA GLN A 86 14.05 6.12 -12.01
C GLN A 86 14.39 5.04 -10.97
N ILE A 87 14.42 5.44 -9.69
CA ILE A 87 14.68 4.55 -8.57
C ILE A 87 13.35 4.14 -7.95
N TYR A 88 13.20 2.84 -7.74
CA TYR A 88 12.08 2.26 -7.03
C TYR A 88 12.62 1.17 -6.09
N TYR A 89 12.84 1.55 -4.84
CA TYR A 89 13.47 0.68 -3.84
C TYR A 89 12.44 0.17 -2.83
N GLU A 90 12.38 -1.15 -2.63
CA GLU A 90 11.50 -1.78 -1.64
C GLU A 90 12.11 -1.65 -0.25
N LEU A 91 11.55 -0.77 0.58
CA LEU A 91 11.96 -0.61 1.98
C LEU A 91 11.39 -1.75 2.83
N ALA A 92 10.12 -2.10 2.60
CA ALA A 92 9.44 -3.13 3.37
C ALA A 92 8.38 -3.88 2.56
N ARG A 93 8.35 -5.21 2.75
CA ARG A 93 7.50 -6.12 1.99
C ARG A 93 6.05 -6.20 2.42
N HIS A 94 5.71 -6.07 3.71
CA HIS A 94 4.34 -6.33 4.16
C HIS A 94 3.90 -5.56 5.41
N SER A 95 4.83 -5.12 6.26
CA SER A 95 4.52 -4.70 7.64
C SER A 95 4.91 -3.27 7.95
N ALA A 96 5.37 -2.48 6.97
CA ALA A 96 5.73 -1.11 7.25
C ALA A 96 4.48 -0.31 7.64
N LYS A 97 4.64 0.50 8.67
CA LYS A 97 3.61 1.39 9.19
C LYS A 97 4.11 2.82 8.96
N VAL A 98 3.17 3.74 8.74
CA VAL A 98 3.51 5.16 8.58
C VAL A 98 3.86 5.77 9.94
N LEU A 99 4.95 6.53 9.99
CA LEU A 99 5.31 7.32 11.17
C LEU A 99 4.25 8.41 11.39
N THR A 100 3.75 8.57 12.61
CA THR A 100 2.78 9.64 12.93
C THR A 100 3.44 10.89 13.52
N GLU A 101 4.69 10.76 13.96
CA GLU A 101 5.42 11.78 14.69
C GLU A 101 6.17 12.77 13.78
N PRO A 102 6.59 13.93 14.31
CA PRO A 102 7.35 14.92 13.58
C PRO A 102 8.65 14.35 13.01
N PHE A 103 8.87 14.59 11.72
CA PHE A 103 10.08 14.19 11.01
C PHE A 103 10.25 15.08 9.80
N ALA A 104 11.39 15.76 9.73
CA ALA A 104 11.76 16.56 8.57
C ALA A 104 13.10 16.09 8.01
N HIS A 105 13.17 16.03 6.69
CA HIS A 105 14.35 15.55 6.00
C HIS A 105 14.60 16.38 4.75
N MET A 106 15.72 17.08 4.73
CA MET A 106 16.11 17.90 3.58
C MET A 106 16.49 17.04 2.37
N PRO A 107 16.21 17.52 1.16
CA PRO A 107 16.44 16.78 -0.07
C PRO A 107 17.93 16.66 -0.38
N GLU A 108 18.57 15.54 0.00
CA GLU A 108 20.03 15.32 -0.08
C GLU A 108 20.36 13.91 -0.62
N ASP A 109 21.64 13.61 -0.90
CA ASP A 109 22.04 12.26 -1.34
C ASP A 109 21.96 11.23 -0.21
N TYR A 110 22.10 11.67 1.03
CA TYR A 110 21.86 10.84 2.20
C TYR A 110 20.39 10.86 2.54
N ILE A 111 19.78 9.68 2.57
CA ILE A 111 18.36 9.51 2.85
C ILE A 111 18.23 8.75 4.15
N PHE A 112 17.37 9.21 5.04
CA PHE A 112 17.05 8.55 6.29
C PHE A 112 15.54 8.43 6.42
N ILE A 113 15.09 7.28 6.88
CA ILE A 113 13.68 6.92 7.00
C ILE A 113 13.56 6.19 8.33
N PRO A 114 13.12 6.87 9.40
CA PRO A 114 12.92 6.23 10.68
C PRO A 114 11.73 5.26 10.64
N SER A 115 11.82 4.19 11.42
CA SER A 115 10.68 3.35 11.74
C SER A 115 9.67 4.06 12.64
N THR A 116 8.45 3.52 12.76
CA THR A 116 7.35 4.21 13.44
C THR A 116 7.53 4.43 14.92
N ASP A 117 8.40 3.64 15.55
CA ASP A 117 8.71 3.74 16.97
C ASP A 117 10.07 4.38 17.25
N TYR A 118 10.76 4.86 16.20
CA TYR A 118 12.11 5.39 16.24
C TYR A 118 13.16 4.40 16.77
N SER A 119 12.90 3.09 16.70
CA SER A 119 13.87 2.09 17.14
C SER A 119 14.99 1.84 16.12
N ASP A 120 14.71 2.10 14.84
CA ASP A 120 15.63 1.90 13.73
C ASP A 120 15.44 2.96 12.65
N ILE A 121 16.47 3.11 11.82
CA ILE A 121 16.47 3.99 10.66
C ILE A 121 16.99 3.22 9.46
N ASP A 122 16.18 3.16 8.42
CA ASP A 122 16.63 2.84 7.08
C ASP A 122 17.35 4.06 6.50
N PHE A 123 18.59 3.88 6.05
CA PHE A 123 19.35 4.94 5.43
C PHE A 123 20.00 4.52 4.13
N SER A 124 20.17 5.48 3.25
CA SER A 124 20.90 5.38 2.00
C SER A 124 21.99 6.43 1.96
N GLN A 125 23.16 6.06 1.45
CA GLN A 125 24.29 6.98 1.23
C GLN A 125 24.51 7.26 -0.27
N ASP A 126 23.71 6.62 -1.14
CA ASP A 126 23.89 6.61 -2.59
C ASP A 126 22.68 7.19 -3.34
N GLY A 127 21.94 8.08 -2.67
CA GLY A 127 20.76 8.74 -3.25
C GLY A 127 19.57 7.81 -3.44
N GLY A 128 19.45 6.76 -2.62
CA GLY A 128 18.31 5.85 -2.56
C GLY A 128 18.44 4.59 -3.42
N ARG A 129 19.62 4.31 -4.00
CA ARG A 129 19.84 3.12 -4.83
C ARG A 129 19.96 1.86 -3.97
N SER A 130 20.52 1.99 -2.78
CA SER A 130 20.56 0.96 -1.76
C SER A 130 20.25 1.54 -0.38
N PHE A 131 19.64 0.71 0.48
CA PHE A 131 19.37 1.04 1.87
C PHE A 131 19.95 0.00 2.80
N SER A 132 20.38 0.45 3.96
CA SER A 132 20.74 -0.37 5.12
C SER A 132 20.04 0.17 6.35
N SER A 133 19.78 -0.69 7.33
CA SER A 133 19.11 -0.29 8.56
C SER A 133 20.11 -0.27 9.72
N PHE A 134 19.99 0.68 10.63
CA PHE A 134 20.67 0.64 11.91
C PHE A 134 19.71 0.96 13.05
N HIS A 135 19.92 0.33 14.20
CA HIS A 135 19.19 0.66 15.41
C HIS A 135 19.64 2.02 15.93
N ILE A 136 18.69 2.87 16.33
CA ILE A 136 19.02 4.12 16.98
C ILE A 136 19.53 3.79 18.39
N GLU A 137 20.85 3.69 18.51
CA GLU A 137 21.55 3.63 19.79
C GLU A 137 22.28 4.96 19.98
N THR A 138 21.91 5.65 21.05
CA THR A 138 22.59 6.88 21.45
C THR A 138 23.59 6.60 22.55
N ILE A 139 24.75 7.25 22.49
CA ILE A 139 25.76 7.14 23.53
C ILE A 139 25.64 8.37 24.42
N GLU A 140 25.39 8.15 25.71
CA GLU A 140 25.38 9.17 26.76
C GLU A 140 26.29 8.72 27.92
N ASN A 141 27.39 9.42 28.18
CA ASN A 141 28.33 9.10 29.28
C ASN A 141 28.80 7.63 29.30
N MET A 142 29.09 7.04 28.13
CA MET A 142 29.41 5.60 27.93
C MET A 142 28.25 4.61 28.21
N GLY A 143 27.06 5.08 28.59
CA GLY A 143 25.84 4.27 28.61
C GLY A 143 25.14 4.28 27.25
N SER A 144 24.49 3.16 26.90
CA SER A 144 23.61 3.10 25.75
C SER A 144 22.19 3.52 26.12
N TYR A 145 21.65 4.44 25.35
CA TYR A 145 20.27 4.88 25.45
C TYR A 145 19.55 4.65 24.12
N HIS A 146 18.42 3.94 24.20
CA HIS A 146 17.56 3.65 23.06
C HIS A 146 16.34 4.57 23.10
N PRO A 147 16.31 5.63 22.27
CA PRO A 147 15.13 6.47 22.14
C PRO A 147 13.95 5.65 21.59
N ASN A 148 12.75 6.10 21.91
CA ASN A 148 11.53 5.52 21.39
C ASN A 148 10.49 6.62 21.16
N TYR A 149 9.36 6.23 20.57
CA TYR A 149 8.18 7.07 20.33
C TYR A 149 7.83 8.04 21.48
N ASN A 150 7.92 7.61 22.75
CA ASN A 150 7.51 8.45 23.86
C ASN A 150 8.54 9.53 24.22
N THR A 151 9.82 9.31 23.91
CA THR A 151 10.93 10.17 24.34
C THR A 151 11.41 11.10 23.24
N VAL A 152 11.27 10.70 21.97
CA VAL A 152 11.62 11.54 20.83
C VAL A 152 10.63 12.70 20.72
N GLU A 153 11.17 13.92 20.65
CA GLU A 153 10.41 15.15 20.41
C GLU A 153 10.37 15.48 18.91
N ASN A 154 11.52 15.40 18.25
CA ASN A 154 11.65 15.74 16.84
C ASN A 154 12.91 15.11 16.23
N ILE A 155 12.85 14.76 14.95
CA ILE A 155 14.00 14.37 14.15
C ILE A 155 14.12 15.30 12.94
N VAL A 156 15.32 15.84 12.74
CA VAL A 156 15.67 16.66 11.59
C VAL A 156 16.88 16.06 10.90
N VAL A 157 16.79 15.90 9.59
CA VAL A 157 17.94 15.55 8.75
C VAL A 157 18.24 16.70 7.82
N MET A 158 19.48 17.18 7.87
CA MET A 158 19.95 18.30 7.08
C MET A 158 21.47 18.25 6.92
N ASN A 159 21.96 18.65 5.75
CA ASN A 159 23.37 18.68 5.37
C ASN A 159 24.06 17.31 5.54
N ASN A 160 23.40 16.22 5.15
CA ASN A 160 23.87 14.83 5.30
C ASN A 160 24.13 14.41 6.75
N GLN A 161 23.46 15.06 7.70
CA GLN A 161 23.59 14.82 9.14
C GLN A 161 22.21 14.63 9.76
N PHE A 162 22.14 13.68 10.69
CA PHE A 162 20.93 13.34 11.43
C PHE A 162 20.96 14.00 12.81
N PHE A 163 19.84 14.60 13.22
CA PHE A 163 19.65 15.23 14.51
C PHE A 163 18.38 14.70 15.16
N LEU A 164 18.47 14.35 16.44
CA LEU A 164 17.35 13.88 17.25
C LEU A 164 17.26 14.72 18.51
N LYS A 165 16.08 15.30 18.76
CA LYS A 165 15.75 15.96 20.01
C LYS A 165 14.97 15.00 20.89
N ASP A 166 15.49 14.74 22.08
CA ASP A 166 14.78 14.02 23.13
C ASP A 166 14.07 15.03 24.06
N LYS A 167 12.87 14.67 24.52
CA LYS A 167 12.04 15.50 25.41
C LYS A 167 12.69 15.77 26.75
N ASN A 168 13.43 14.80 27.27
CA ASN A 168 14.00 14.82 28.62
C ASN A 168 15.54 14.93 28.61
N ARG A 169 16.17 14.89 27.43
CA ARG A 169 17.62 14.94 27.27
C ARG A 169 18.07 15.99 26.25
N ASP A 170 19.36 15.98 25.98
CA ASP A 170 20.01 16.88 25.03
C ASP A 170 19.69 16.52 23.57
N ILE A 171 20.23 17.31 22.64
CA ILE A 171 20.20 17.02 21.21
C ILE A 171 21.29 16.00 20.89
N TYR A 172 20.88 14.96 20.19
CA TYR A 172 21.76 13.95 19.63
C TYR A 172 22.02 14.25 18.17
N ARG A 173 23.23 13.97 17.70
CA ARG A 173 23.58 14.09 16.29
C ARG A 173 24.47 12.96 15.81
N SER A 174 24.41 12.69 14.52
CA SER A 174 25.33 11.80 13.83
C SER A 174 26.56 12.56 13.28
N PRO A 175 27.63 11.88 12.83
CA PRO A 175 28.71 12.55 12.12
C PRO A 175 28.25 13.16 10.80
N LYS A 176 28.98 14.17 10.30
CA LYS A 176 28.74 14.79 8.99
C LYS A 176 29.82 14.42 7.97
N PRO A 177 29.50 13.81 6.81
CA PRO A 177 28.24 13.12 6.55
C PRO A 177 28.14 11.86 7.42
N TYR A 178 26.97 11.24 7.50
CA TYR A 178 26.84 9.94 8.14
C TYR A 178 27.69 8.85 7.45
N GLY A 179 28.12 7.82 8.18
CA GLY A 179 29.09 6.82 7.70
C GLY A 179 28.75 5.41 8.14
N THR A 180 29.58 4.45 7.77
CA THR A 180 29.38 3.00 8.02
C THR A 180 29.38 2.61 9.50
N ARG A 181 29.85 3.47 10.42
CA ARG A 181 29.74 3.23 11.87
C ARG A 181 28.65 4.13 12.47
N PRO A 182 27.53 3.56 12.95
CA PRO A 182 26.49 4.33 13.62
C PRO A 182 27.02 4.77 14.99
N ALA A 183 27.22 6.07 15.18
CA ALA A 183 27.27 6.66 16.50
C ALA A 183 26.42 7.92 16.47
N ILE A 184 25.39 7.96 17.29
CA ILE A 184 24.61 9.18 17.51
C ILE A 184 24.90 9.60 18.95
N ILE A 185 25.49 10.78 19.12
CA ILE A 185 26.01 11.23 20.42
C ILE A 185 25.40 12.56 20.82
N SER A 186 25.28 12.79 22.13
CA SER A 186 24.89 14.08 22.70
C SER A 186 26.10 14.98 22.94
N ALA A 187 25.87 16.26 23.21
CA ALA A 187 26.93 17.19 23.56
C ALA A 187 27.71 16.78 24.83
N THR A 188 27.05 16.09 25.76
CA THR A 188 27.68 15.55 26.97
C THR A 188 28.69 14.47 26.63
N SER A 189 28.34 13.55 25.73
CA SER A 189 29.25 12.49 25.27
C SER A 189 30.42 13.03 24.46
N GLU A 190 30.24 14.10 23.68
CA GLU A 190 31.35 14.73 22.96
C GLU A 190 32.48 15.18 23.89
N LYS A 191 32.16 15.81 25.03
CA LYS A 191 33.16 16.20 26.04
C LYS A 191 33.95 15.01 26.55
N PHE A 192 33.27 13.87 26.71
CA PHE A 192 33.91 12.64 27.15
C PHE A 192 34.89 12.08 26.09
N PHE A 193 34.58 12.27 24.81
CA PHE A 193 35.40 11.82 23.69
C PHE A 193 36.43 12.84 23.21
N GLU A 194 36.56 14.00 23.87
CA GLU A 194 37.38 15.14 23.45
C GLU A 194 38.85 14.78 23.26
N ASP A 195 39.40 13.93 24.13
CA ASP A 195 40.78 13.47 24.05
C ASP A 195 41.00 12.33 23.03
N SER A 196 39.92 11.78 22.46
CA SER A 196 40.02 10.69 21.49
C SER A 196 40.06 11.23 20.06
N ILE A 197 41.28 11.45 19.56
CA ILE A 197 41.55 11.91 18.17
C ILE A 197 40.90 10.97 17.12
N GLN A 198 40.68 9.70 17.48
CA GLN A 198 40.03 8.70 16.62
C GLN A 198 38.52 8.97 16.42
N TYR A 199 37.84 9.64 17.35
CA TYR A 199 36.40 9.92 17.29
C TYR A 199 36.09 11.38 16.91
N MET A 200 36.91 12.34 17.34
CA MET A 200 36.68 13.78 17.15
C MET A 200 37.45 14.36 15.95
N GLY A 201 37.05 13.95 14.73
CA GLY A 201 37.51 14.56 13.48
C GLY A 201 36.61 15.73 13.02
N LEU A 202 36.92 16.34 11.86
CA LEU A 202 36.13 17.42 11.23
C LEU A 202 34.63 17.07 11.04
N ARG A 203 34.27 15.78 11.04
CA ARG A 203 32.89 15.29 10.93
C ARG A 203 32.01 15.66 12.12
N TRP A 204 32.64 16.03 13.24
CA TRP A 204 31.99 16.51 14.46
C TRP A 204 32.28 18.00 14.72
N ALA A 205 32.90 18.71 13.77
CA ALA A 205 32.95 20.16 13.84
C ALA A 205 31.52 20.75 13.80
N ASP A 206 31.36 22.00 14.25
CA ASP A 206 30.12 22.76 14.18
C ASP A 206 28.93 22.14 14.93
N ARG A 207 29.06 21.99 16.26
CA ARG A 207 27.93 21.58 17.10
C ARG A 207 26.84 22.66 17.14
N PRO A 208 25.61 22.36 16.71
CA PRO A 208 24.51 23.28 16.90
C PRO A 208 24.07 23.28 18.37
N GLN A 209 23.90 24.47 18.96
CA GLN A 209 23.38 24.60 20.33
C GLN A 209 21.86 24.36 20.43
N THR A 210 21.17 24.42 19.29
CA THR A 210 19.72 24.24 19.18
C THR A 210 19.43 23.34 17.98
N MET A 211 18.22 22.76 17.92
CA MET A 211 17.85 21.96 16.75
C MET A 211 17.96 22.79 15.46
N PRO A 212 18.53 22.23 14.38
CA PRO A 212 18.56 22.91 13.11
C PRO A 212 17.14 23.19 12.64
N THR A 213 16.93 24.40 12.11
CA THR A 213 15.63 24.81 11.58
C THR A 213 15.62 24.61 10.07
N ILE A 214 14.64 23.87 9.58
CA ILE A 214 14.41 23.66 8.15
C ILE A 214 14.12 25.02 7.48
N PRO A 215 14.81 25.36 6.39
CA PRO A 215 14.65 26.66 5.74
C PRO A 215 13.25 26.84 5.16
N ALA A 216 12.82 28.10 5.01
CA ALA A 216 11.46 28.43 4.58
C ALA A 216 11.13 27.98 3.14
N ASN A 217 12.15 27.80 2.29
CA ASN A 217 12.02 27.34 0.91
C ASN A 217 11.99 25.80 0.78
N TYR A 218 12.00 25.04 1.88
CA TYR A 218 11.85 23.59 1.85
C TYR A 218 10.46 23.21 1.34
N THR A 219 10.43 22.44 0.24
CA THR A 219 9.23 22.03 -0.48
C THR A 219 8.68 20.67 -0.07
N GLY A 220 9.49 19.87 0.64
CA GLY A 220 9.08 18.57 1.16
C GLY A 220 8.12 18.67 2.33
N TRP A 221 7.65 17.52 2.79
CA TRP A 221 6.75 17.42 3.93
C TRP A 221 7.54 17.44 5.24
N ARG A 222 6.95 18.07 6.27
CA ARG A 222 7.52 18.12 7.63
C ARG A 222 6.98 17.04 8.56
N ARG A 223 6.07 16.23 8.04
CA ARG A 223 5.45 15.08 8.70
C ARG A 223 4.90 14.17 7.63
N TRP A 224 4.81 12.90 7.97
CA TRP A 224 4.15 11.92 7.13
C TRP A 224 2.64 12.21 7.09
N GLN A 225 2.00 11.78 6.01
CA GLN A 225 0.56 11.90 5.83
C GLN A 225 0.03 10.56 5.34
N CYS A 226 -1.11 10.13 5.87
CA CYS A 226 -1.76 8.93 5.42
C CYS A 226 -3.26 9.01 5.70
N ASP A 227 -4.07 8.57 4.74
CA ASP A 227 -5.50 8.38 4.94
C ASP A 227 -5.77 6.90 5.27
N PRO A 228 -6.03 6.55 6.55
CA PRO A 228 -6.31 5.17 6.94
C PRO A 228 -7.66 4.67 6.41
N SER A 229 -8.56 5.57 6.00
CA SER A 229 -9.88 5.26 5.50
C SER A 229 -9.92 5.06 3.98
N LEU A 230 -8.81 5.33 3.29
CA LEU A 230 -8.72 5.22 1.85
C LEU A 230 -9.00 3.79 1.39
N LYS A 231 -9.94 3.66 0.46
CA LYS A 231 -10.31 2.40 -0.17
C LYS A 231 -10.49 2.63 -1.65
N ILE A 232 -9.85 1.81 -2.48
CA ILE A 232 -10.02 1.88 -3.94
C ILE A 232 -11.04 0.81 -4.34
N PRO A 233 -12.25 1.20 -4.76
CA PRO A 233 -13.23 0.26 -5.26
C PRO A 233 -12.77 -0.30 -6.61
N ILE A 234 -12.97 -1.60 -6.80
CA ILE A 234 -12.83 -2.29 -8.07
C ILE A 234 -14.14 -3.04 -8.36
N THR A 235 -14.67 -2.84 -9.56
CA THR A 235 -15.82 -3.61 -10.02
C THR A 235 -15.34 -4.95 -10.55
N VAL A 236 -15.78 -6.03 -9.89
CA VAL A 236 -15.63 -7.39 -10.39
C VAL A 236 -16.87 -7.70 -11.21
N TYR A 237 -16.71 -7.61 -12.53
CA TYR A 237 -17.80 -7.87 -13.47
C TYR A 237 -18.27 -9.31 -13.38
N ASN A 238 -19.60 -9.51 -13.41
CA ASN A 238 -20.16 -10.84 -13.46
C ASN A 238 -19.79 -11.54 -14.78
N ARG A 239 -19.17 -12.72 -14.69
CA ARG A 239 -18.83 -13.55 -15.85
C ARG A 239 -20.06 -13.93 -16.68
N TYR A 240 -21.23 -14.05 -16.06
CA TYR A 240 -22.49 -14.41 -16.72
C TYR A 240 -23.24 -13.22 -17.30
N ALA A 241 -22.75 -11.98 -17.18
CA ALA A 241 -23.42 -10.78 -17.70
C ALA A 241 -23.84 -10.89 -19.18
N PRO A 242 -23.02 -11.44 -20.11
CA PRO A 242 -23.45 -11.65 -21.50
C PRO A 242 -24.63 -12.65 -21.62
N LEU A 243 -24.61 -13.71 -20.81
CA LEU A 243 -25.62 -14.76 -20.83
C LEU A 243 -26.93 -14.29 -20.19
N ILE A 244 -26.84 -13.47 -19.13
CA ILE A 244 -27.98 -12.77 -18.52
C ILE A 244 -28.63 -11.86 -19.56
N LYS A 245 -27.84 -11.05 -20.30
CA LYS A 245 -28.36 -10.19 -21.38
C LYS A 245 -29.08 -11.00 -22.47
N LEU A 246 -28.50 -12.13 -22.88
CA LEU A 246 -29.13 -13.04 -23.84
C LEU A 246 -30.44 -13.64 -23.29
N GLN A 247 -30.46 -14.06 -22.02
CA GLN A 247 -31.64 -14.58 -21.36
C GLN A 247 -32.77 -13.54 -21.30
N THR A 248 -32.46 -12.28 -21.01
CA THR A 248 -33.45 -11.19 -21.03
C THR A 248 -34.06 -11.01 -22.42
N GLN A 249 -33.23 -11.05 -23.48
CA GLN A 249 -33.72 -10.97 -24.86
C GLN A 249 -34.62 -12.16 -25.24
N LEU A 250 -34.23 -13.38 -24.86
CA LEU A 250 -35.03 -14.58 -25.11
C LEU A 250 -36.38 -14.55 -24.37
N ARG A 251 -36.40 -14.10 -23.12
CA ARG A 251 -37.65 -13.98 -22.34
C ARG A 251 -38.59 -12.93 -22.93
N HIS A 252 -38.06 -11.80 -23.39
CA HIS A 252 -38.84 -10.79 -24.10
C HIS A 252 -39.47 -11.36 -25.38
N LEU A 253 -38.71 -12.13 -26.17
CA LEU A 253 -39.24 -12.80 -27.38
C LEU A 253 -40.31 -13.84 -27.08
N LEU A 254 -40.21 -14.52 -25.93
CA LEU A 254 -41.18 -15.52 -25.47
C LEU A 254 -42.38 -14.91 -24.73
N GLY A 255 -42.48 -13.58 -24.65
CA GLY A 255 -43.58 -12.88 -23.98
C GLY A 255 -43.60 -13.05 -22.46
N VAL A 256 -42.46 -13.32 -21.83
CA VAL A 256 -42.35 -13.42 -20.37
C VAL A 256 -41.79 -12.15 -19.77
N THR A 257 -42.65 -11.47 -19.00
CA THR A 257 -42.39 -10.17 -18.38
C THR A 257 -41.91 -10.27 -16.93
N ASP A 258 -42.01 -11.44 -16.31
CA ASP A 258 -41.54 -11.63 -14.92
C ASP A 258 -40.02 -11.45 -14.86
N GLU A 259 -39.52 -10.71 -13.88
CA GLU A 259 -38.09 -10.56 -13.63
C GLU A 259 -37.45 -11.91 -13.25
N VAL A 260 -36.25 -12.18 -13.76
CA VAL A 260 -35.48 -13.36 -13.36
C VAL A 260 -34.84 -13.05 -12.02
N THR A 261 -35.23 -13.76 -10.97
CA THR A 261 -34.47 -13.75 -9.72
C THR A 261 -33.18 -14.53 -9.94
N HIS A 262 -32.10 -13.79 -10.16
CA HIS A 262 -30.76 -14.34 -10.18
C HIS A 262 -30.32 -14.64 -8.74
N GLU A 263 -29.80 -15.85 -8.53
CA GLU A 263 -29.34 -16.26 -7.22
C GLU A 263 -28.10 -15.43 -6.86
N LYS A 264 -28.08 -14.88 -5.65
CA LYS A 264 -26.87 -14.22 -5.14
C LYS A 264 -25.82 -15.29 -4.93
N GLU A 265 -24.69 -15.14 -5.61
CA GLU A 265 -23.52 -15.99 -5.39
C GLU A 265 -23.09 -15.85 -3.93
N ALA A 266 -23.26 -16.92 -3.14
CA ALA A 266 -22.85 -16.97 -1.74
C ALA A 266 -21.35 -16.69 -1.63
N ASP A 267 -20.99 -15.77 -0.73
CA ASP A 267 -19.61 -15.33 -0.50
C ASP A 267 -18.75 -16.40 0.20
#